data_AF-T0J6D5-F1
#
_entry.id   AF-T0J6D5-F1
#
_cell.length_a   1.000
_cell.length_b   1.000
_cell.length_c   1.000
_cell.angle_alpha   90.00
_cell.angle_beta   90.00
_cell.angle_gamma   90.00
#
_symmetry.space_group_name_H-M   'P 1'
#
loop_
_entity.id
_entity.type
_entity.pdbx_description
1 polymer ?
#
loop_
_entity_poly.entity_id
_entity_poly.type
_entity_poly.pdbx_seq_one_letter_code
_entity_poly.pdbx_strand_id
1 'polypeptide(L)'
;MLLIPQLPAKPAYLRVKVWRRLQAIGAAPLKNAVHALPNREDTRALFEELHREITENGGEALILEARLVGGMGDAELRGVFDAARDADYEELAREARALCEGEYVAAADVGRLRKRLNEVAAIDFFGAHGRQAAQAAITEADRRSHQHPDVSGPGAPELTPAELKRRVWVTRRHVHVDRIASAWLIRRFIDPEASFKFVEGKGYVPEPDELRFDMADAEFTHEGDRCSFETLVFLTGLETDPALRALGEIVHDLDIADARFERPETPGVSALIAGICAGTDDDEERIARGSTALDGFYAHFTRRKED
;
A
#
# COMPACT_ATOMS: atom_id res chain seq x y z
N MET A 1 2.14 30.58 17.98
CA MET A 1 1.78 30.30 19.38
C MET A 1 2.92 29.57 20.05
N LEU A 2 3.08 29.73 21.35
CA LEU A 2 4.10 29.08 22.15
C LEU A 2 3.47 28.24 23.26
N LEU A 3 4.04 27.07 23.53
CA LEU A 3 3.75 26.23 24.68
C LEU A 3 4.99 26.18 25.58
N ILE A 4 4.79 26.44 26.87
CA ILE A 4 5.84 26.35 27.90
C ILE A 4 5.36 25.34 28.95
N PRO A 5 5.76 24.06 28.85
CA PRO A 5 5.43 23.03 29.81
C PRO A 5 6.45 23.00 30.97
N GLN A 6 5.95 22.86 32.19
CA GLN A 6 6.68 22.58 33.40
C GLN A 6 6.23 21.22 33.95
N LEU A 7 7.07 20.21 33.74
CA LEU A 7 6.76 18.83 34.09
C LEU A 7 7.40 18.45 35.43
N PRO A 8 6.71 17.68 36.29
CA PRO A 8 7.26 17.23 37.56
C PRO A 8 8.49 16.33 37.36
N ALA A 9 9.43 16.39 38.32
CA ALA A 9 10.69 15.65 38.26
C ALA A 9 10.50 14.12 38.27
N LYS A 10 9.40 13.65 38.85
CA LYS A 10 8.95 12.26 38.83
C LYS A 10 7.45 12.23 38.57
N PRO A 11 6.95 11.24 37.80
CA PRO A 11 7.68 10.15 37.16
C PRO A 11 8.29 10.54 35.79
N ALA A 12 9.44 9.95 35.45
CA ALA A 12 10.18 10.30 34.22
C ALA A 12 9.42 10.00 32.91
N TYR A 13 8.45 9.08 32.94
CA TYR A 13 7.67 8.72 31.74
C TYR A 13 6.87 9.90 31.18
N LEU A 14 6.41 10.82 32.04
CA LEU A 14 5.57 11.95 31.63
C LEU A 14 6.35 12.89 30.70
N ARG A 15 7.62 13.14 31.01
CA ARG A 15 8.51 13.97 30.18
C ARG A 15 8.72 13.37 28.79
N VAL A 16 8.93 12.05 28.72
CA VAL A 16 9.10 11.34 27.45
C VAL A 16 7.80 11.36 26.64
N LYS A 17 6.64 11.18 27.31
CA LYS A 17 5.33 11.22 26.67
C LYS A 17 5.05 12.58 26.03
N VAL A 18 5.24 13.67 26.79
CA VAL A 18 5.03 15.04 26.31
C VAL A 18 6.01 15.38 25.17
N TRP A 19 7.28 15.00 25.30
CA TRP A 19 8.27 15.20 24.24
C TRP A 19 7.87 14.48 22.94
N ARG A 20 7.43 13.21 23.02
CA ARG A 20 6.91 12.48 21.86
C ARG A 20 5.67 13.14 21.26
N ARG A 21 4.76 13.65 22.09
CA ARG A 21 3.56 14.34 21.63
C ARG A 21 3.89 15.64 20.90
N LEU A 22 4.88 16.41 21.39
CA LEU A 22 5.40 17.61 20.73
C LEU A 22 6.00 17.31 19.35
N GLN A 23 6.77 16.22 19.24
CA GLN A 23 7.29 15.78 17.94
C GLN A 23 6.16 15.37 16.99
N ALA A 24 5.17 14.63 17.49
CA ALA A 24 4.04 14.13 16.71
C ALA A 24 3.14 15.24 16.15
N ILE A 25 3.07 16.40 16.80
CA ILE A 25 2.31 17.56 16.30
C ILE A 25 3.18 18.57 15.53
N GLY A 26 4.47 18.26 15.33
CA GLY A 26 5.42 19.12 14.62
C GLY A 26 5.83 20.39 15.36
N ALA A 27 5.78 20.41 16.68
CA ALA A 27 6.15 21.58 17.45
C ALA A 27 7.67 21.83 17.41
N ALA A 28 8.08 22.98 16.86
CA ALA A 28 9.49 23.35 16.76
C ALA A 28 10.04 23.83 18.12
N PRO A 29 11.22 23.36 18.56
CA PRO A 29 11.87 23.87 19.76
C PRO A 29 12.48 25.27 19.47
N LEU A 30 12.16 26.26 20.31
CA LEU A 30 12.78 27.59 20.23
C LEU A 30 14.01 27.68 21.12
N LYS A 31 13.81 27.58 22.45
CA LYS A 31 14.85 27.56 23.48
C LYS A 31 14.31 26.86 24.73
N ASN A 32 15.13 26.05 25.40
CA ASN A 32 14.76 25.33 26.62
C ASN A 32 13.44 24.54 26.45
N ALA A 33 12.45 24.79 27.31
CA ALA A 33 11.12 24.17 27.26
C ALA A 33 10.11 24.98 26.41
N VAL A 34 10.55 25.92 25.57
CA VAL A 34 9.62 26.70 24.75
C VAL A 34 9.46 26.03 23.39
N HIS A 35 8.22 25.62 23.09
CA HIS A 35 7.85 24.97 21.84
C HIS A 35 6.90 25.86 21.03
N ALA A 36 7.07 25.90 19.72
CA ALA A 36 6.31 26.75 18.82
C ALA A 36 5.43 25.93 17.88
N LEU A 37 4.25 26.47 17.57
CA LEU A 37 3.44 26.11 16.41
C LEU A 37 2.97 27.39 15.69
N PRO A 38 2.69 27.33 14.37
CA PRO A 38 2.03 28.42 13.66
C PRO A 38 0.76 28.89 14.38
N ASN A 39 0.44 30.18 14.38
CA ASN A 39 -0.81 30.67 14.98
C ASN A 39 -1.99 30.41 14.04
N ARG A 40 -2.61 29.23 14.17
CA ARG A 40 -3.76 28.76 13.40
C ARG A 40 -4.74 28.05 14.35
N GLU A 41 -6.00 27.91 13.97
CA GLU A 41 -7.02 27.26 14.81
C GLU A 41 -6.74 25.77 15.02
N ASP A 42 -6.31 25.08 13.97
CA ASP A 42 -5.96 23.65 13.99
C ASP A 42 -4.78 23.36 14.95
N THR A 43 -3.70 24.12 14.84
CA THR A 43 -2.53 23.97 15.71
C THR A 43 -2.79 24.44 17.15
N ARG A 44 -3.76 25.33 17.36
CA ARG A 44 -4.18 25.76 18.69
C ARG A 44 -4.85 24.62 19.44
N ALA A 45 -5.80 23.94 18.79
CA ALA A 45 -6.47 22.79 19.37
C ALA A 45 -5.47 21.71 19.81
N LEU A 46 -4.40 21.48 19.03
CA LEU A 46 -3.32 20.54 19.40
C LEU A 46 -2.59 20.95 20.68
N PHE A 47 -2.26 22.23 20.84
CA PHE A 47 -1.65 22.74 22.08
C PHE A 47 -2.61 22.71 23.26
N GLU A 48 -3.89 23.02 23.06
CA GLU A 48 -4.92 22.95 24.12
C GLU A 48 -5.15 21.51 24.60
N GLU A 49 -5.15 20.54 23.68
CA GLU A 49 -5.21 19.12 24.03
C GLU A 49 -3.99 18.70 24.84
N LEU A 50 -2.78 19.03 24.37
CA LEU A 50 -1.54 18.71 25.08
C LEU A 50 -1.46 19.41 26.44
N HIS A 51 -1.94 20.65 26.54
CA HIS A 51 -2.05 21.38 27.81
C HIS A 51 -2.94 20.63 28.80
N ARG A 52 -4.15 20.20 28.40
CA ARG A 52 -5.03 19.38 29.26
C ARG A 52 -4.32 18.13 29.73
N GLU A 53 -3.70 17.39 28.81
CA GLU A 53 -2.97 16.16 29.11
C GLU A 53 -1.85 16.41 30.16
N ILE A 54 -1.08 17.50 30.01
CA ILE A 54 -0.04 17.86 30.97
C ILE A 54 -0.65 18.16 32.36
N THR A 55 -1.71 18.95 32.42
CA THR A 55 -2.35 19.34 33.69
C THR A 55 -3.01 18.17 34.42
N GLU A 56 -3.66 17.26 33.70
CA GLU A 56 -4.27 16.04 34.26
C GLU A 56 -3.23 15.10 34.87
N ASN A 57 -1.99 15.16 34.40
CA ASN A 57 -0.87 14.36 34.91
C ASN A 57 -0.02 15.12 35.95
N GLY A 58 -0.52 16.23 36.49
CA GLY A 58 0.13 17.00 37.57
C GLY A 58 1.30 17.88 37.12
N GLY A 59 1.40 18.18 35.83
CA GLY A 59 2.28 19.22 35.30
C GLY A 59 1.57 20.57 35.16
N GLU A 60 2.33 21.60 34.85
CA GLU A 60 1.83 22.92 34.50
C GLU A 60 2.21 23.23 33.05
N ALA A 61 1.39 23.98 32.33
CA ALA A 61 1.72 24.45 31.00
C ALA A 61 1.10 25.82 30.73
N LEU A 62 1.80 26.66 29.96
CA LEU A 62 1.28 27.94 29.50
C LEU A 62 1.22 27.95 27.97
N ILE A 63 0.07 28.32 27.42
CA ILE A 63 -0.09 28.63 26.00
C ILE A 63 -0.14 30.14 25.86
N LEU A 64 0.66 30.69 24.94
CA LEU A 64 0.68 32.12 24.68
C LEU A 64 0.80 32.46 23.20
N GLU A 65 0.12 33.52 22.82
CA GLU A 65 0.27 34.17 21.53
C GLU A 65 1.35 35.24 21.64
N ALA A 66 2.41 35.09 20.84
CA ALA A 66 3.55 35.99 20.88
C ALA A 66 4.02 36.30 19.46
N ARG A 67 4.66 37.46 19.34
CA ARG A 67 5.42 37.88 18.16
C ARG A 67 6.90 38.01 18.54
N LEU A 68 7.79 37.65 17.63
CA LEU A 68 9.22 37.85 17.81
C LEU A 68 9.52 39.35 17.67
N VAL A 69 10.13 39.95 18.69
CA VAL A 69 10.44 41.40 18.74
C VAL A 69 11.94 41.67 18.63
N GLY A 70 12.78 40.68 18.92
CA GLY A 70 14.23 40.75 18.79
C GLY A 70 14.86 39.37 19.03
N GLY A 71 16.09 39.20 18.54
CA GLY A 71 16.76 37.89 18.51
C GLY A 71 16.45 37.14 17.23
N MET A 72 15.81 35.98 17.36
CA MET A 72 15.42 35.16 16.19
C MET A 72 14.33 35.86 15.39
N GLY A 73 14.48 35.91 14.06
CA GLY A 73 13.46 36.43 13.15
C GLY A 73 12.46 35.37 12.69
N ASP A 74 11.34 35.78 12.11
CA ASP A 74 10.32 34.86 11.57
C ASP A 74 10.90 33.91 10.50
N ALA A 75 11.83 34.40 9.67
CA ALA A 75 12.49 33.58 8.64
C ALA A 75 13.39 32.50 9.26
N GLU A 76 14.10 32.82 10.34
CA GLU A 76 14.94 31.86 11.06
C GLU A 76 14.08 30.82 11.78
N LEU A 77 12.96 31.23 12.40
CA LEU A 77 12.02 30.30 13.01
C LEU A 77 11.40 29.35 11.97
N ARG A 78 11.01 29.85 10.80
CA ARG A 78 10.59 28.99 9.67
C ARG A 78 11.69 28.00 9.30
N GLY A 79 12.93 28.46 9.21
CA GLY A 79 14.09 27.59 8.99
C GLY A 79 14.24 26.47 10.02
N VAL A 80 13.84 26.69 11.28
CA VAL A 80 13.81 25.61 12.30
C VAL A 80 12.73 24.57 12.00
N PHE A 81 11.54 25.00 11.57
CA PHE A 81 10.49 24.06 11.14
C PHE A 81 10.91 23.29 9.89
N ASP A 82 11.42 24.00 8.88
CA ASP A 82 11.85 23.40 7.61
C ASP A 82 12.98 22.40 7.83
N ALA A 83 14.01 22.75 8.62
CA ALA A 83 15.12 21.85 8.92
C ALA A 83 14.67 20.57 9.65
N ALA A 84 13.69 20.66 10.55
CA ALA A 84 13.14 19.49 11.22
C ALA A 84 12.43 18.55 10.24
N ARG A 85 11.63 19.11 9.31
CA ARG A 85 10.92 18.35 8.28
C ARG A 85 11.84 17.82 7.19
N ASP A 86 12.86 18.59 6.79
CA ASP A 86 13.88 18.15 5.85
C ASP A 86 14.61 16.90 6.36
N ALA A 87 14.92 16.83 7.66
CA ALA A 87 15.52 15.64 8.27
C ALA A 87 14.59 14.41 8.21
N ASP A 88 13.29 14.58 8.50
CA ASP A 88 12.32 13.49 8.39
C ASP A 88 12.17 12.99 6.95
N TYR A 89 12.12 13.92 5.98
CA TYR A 89 12.04 13.57 4.56
C TYR A 89 13.34 12.93 4.06
N GLU A 90 14.51 13.37 4.52
CA GLU A 90 15.79 12.76 4.17
C GLU A 90 15.88 11.32 4.69
N GLU A 91 15.38 11.05 5.89
CA GLU A 91 15.28 9.69 6.41
C GLU A 91 14.38 8.81 5.53
N LEU A 92 13.18 9.30 5.16
CA LEU A 92 12.28 8.58 4.26
C LEU A 92 12.91 8.32 2.88
N ALA A 93 13.59 9.31 2.32
CA ALA A 93 14.27 9.18 1.03
C ALA A 93 15.38 8.11 1.09
N ARG A 94 16.16 8.09 2.17
CA ARG A 94 17.22 7.10 2.40
C ARG A 94 16.65 5.70 2.56
N GLU A 95 15.59 5.52 3.35
CA GLU A 95 14.92 4.22 3.50
C GLU A 95 14.37 3.72 2.16
N ALA A 96 13.71 4.58 1.38
CA ALA A 96 13.19 4.22 0.06
C ALA A 96 14.31 3.79 -0.90
N ARG A 97 15.44 4.51 -0.92
CA ARG A 97 16.61 4.15 -1.74
C ARG A 97 17.22 2.83 -1.30
N ALA A 98 17.31 2.57 0.01
CA ALA A 98 17.83 1.31 0.53
C ALA A 98 16.95 0.11 0.13
N LEU A 99 15.62 0.27 0.09
CA LEU A 99 14.74 -0.76 -0.48
C LEU A 99 15.08 -1.02 -1.95
N CYS A 100 15.32 0.04 -2.73
CA CYS A 100 15.74 -0.05 -4.13
C CYS A 100 17.17 -0.58 -4.33
N GLU A 101 17.96 -0.87 -3.30
CA GLU A 101 19.23 -1.59 -3.45
C GLU A 101 19.02 -3.11 -3.41
N GLY A 102 17.88 -3.57 -2.89
CA GLY A 102 17.50 -4.98 -2.87
C GLY A 102 17.13 -5.53 -4.26
N GLU A 103 17.15 -6.86 -4.38
CA GLU A 103 16.68 -7.56 -5.58
C GLU A 103 15.17 -7.37 -5.79
N TYR A 104 14.41 -7.38 -4.70
CA TYR A 104 12.97 -7.21 -4.69
C TYR A 104 12.53 -6.12 -3.70
N VAL A 105 11.49 -5.37 -4.08
CA VAL A 105 10.86 -4.35 -3.22
C VAL A 105 9.43 -4.79 -2.93
N ALA A 106 9.12 -5.06 -1.66
CA ALA A 106 7.76 -5.45 -1.30
C ALA A 106 6.79 -4.26 -1.34
N ALA A 107 5.64 -4.42 -1.99
CA ALA A 107 4.59 -3.39 -2.03
C ALA A 107 4.14 -2.92 -0.63
N ALA A 108 4.15 -3.83 0.35
CA ALA A 108 3.84 -3.49 1.75
C ALA A 108 4.84 -2.49 2.35
N ASP A 109 6.12 -2.58 2.01
CA ASP A 109 7.16 -1.68 2.50
C ASP A 109 6.99 -0.28 1.90
N VAL A 110 6.67 -0.21 0.61
CA VAL A 110 6.31 1.05 -0.08
C VAL A 110 5.05 1.66 0.53
N GLY A 111 4.03 0.86 0.83
CA GLY A 111 2.82 1.29 1.52
C GLY A 111 3.11 1.92 2.89
N ARG A 112 4.04 1.34 3.67
CA ARG A 112 4.47 1.93 4.95
C ARG A 112 5.20 3.27 4.75
N LEU A 113 6.06 3.39 3.75
CA LEU A 113 6.75 4.65 3.44
C LEU A 113 5.78 5.75 3.00
N ARG A 114 4.81 5.42 2.14
CA ARG A 114 3.73 6.36 1.73
C ARG A 114 2.92 6.84 2.93
N LYS A 115 2.55 5.94 3.85
CA LYS A 115 1.85 6.31 5.08
C LYS A 115 2.68 7.29 5.92
N ARG A 116 3.96 6.99 6.17
CA ARG A 116 4.85 7.89 6.93
C ARG A 116 5.06 9.22 6.23
N LEU A 117 5.17 9.24 4.90
CA LEU A 117 5.27 10.49 4.13
C LEU A 117 4.05 11.39 4.37
N ASN A 118 2.84 10.82 4.38
CA ASN A 118 1.61 11.56 4.67
C ASN A 118 1.59 12.09 6.11
N GLU A 119 2.08 11.30 7.08
CA GLU A 119 2.20 11.71 8.49
C GLU A 119 3.16 12.90 8.64
N VAL A 120 4.32 12.87 7.98
CA VAL A 120 5.28 14.00 7.98
C VAL A 120 4.69 15.22 7.27
N ALA A 121 4.03 15.02 6.13
CA ALA A 121 3.38 16.10 5.37
C ALA A 121 2.25 16.79 6.16
N ALA A 122 1.56 16.07 7.05
CA ALA A 122 0.51 16.64 7.90
C ALA A 122 1.06 17.66 8.93
N ILE A 123 2.33 17.57 9.27
CA ILE A 123 3.03 18.44 10.23
C ILE A 123 4.11 19.32 9.58
N ASP A 124 4.09 19.40 8.25
CA ASP A 124 4.91 20.28 7.42
C ASP A 124 4.13 21.56 7.12
N PHE A 125 4.30 22.57 7.99
CA PHE A 125 3.50 23.78 7.95
C PHE A 125 3.94 24.79 6.88
N PHE A 126 5.17 24.68 6.38
CA PHE A 126 5.79 25.69 5.52
C PHE A 126 6.29 25.14 4.18
N GLY A 127 6.24 23.81 3.98
CA GLY A 127 6.58 23.16 2.71
C GLY A 127 8.08 22.96 2.57
N ALA A 128 8.67 22.17 3.46
CA ALA A 128 10.10 21.91 3.47
C ALA A 128 10.59 21.26 2.16
N HIS A 129 11.80 21.63 1.73
CA HIS A 129 12.32 21.29 0.40
C HIS A 129 12.55 19.78 0.20
N GLY A 130 12.89 19.06 1.27
CA GLY A 130 13.16 17.62 1.26
C GLY A 130 11.98 16.76 0.79
N ARG A 131 10.76 17.28 0.85
CA ARG A 131 9.55 16.55 0.45
C ARG A 131 9.63 16.01 -0.97
N GLN A 132 10.13 16.80 -1.92
CA GLN A 132 10.22 16.40 -3.32
C GLN A 132 11.17 15.21 -3.49
N ALA A 133 12.31 15.22 -2.80
CA ALA A 133 13.28 14.14 -2.86
C ALA A 133 12.75 12.85 -2.23
N ALA A 134 12.04 12.94 -1.11
CA ALA A 134 11.38 11.80 -0.48
C ALA A 134 10.29 11.21 -1.38
N GLN A 135 9.44 12.07 -1.96
CA GLN A 135 8.40 11.64 -2.88
C GLN A 135 8.98 10.93 -4.11
N ALA A 136 10.02 11.50 -4.72
CA ALA A 136 10.68 10.89 -5.88
C ALA A 136 11.29 9.52 -5.54
N ALA A 137 11.96 9.39 -4.39
CA ALA A 137 12.54 8.13 -3.95
C ALA A 137 11.48 7.06 -3.67
N ILE A 138 10.36 7.44 -3.04
CA ILE A 138 9.23 6.53 -2.79
C ILE A 138 8.54 6.12 -4.10
N THR A 139 8.37 7.04 -5.04
CA THR A 139 7.83 6.73 -6.38
C THR A 139 8.72 5.75 -7.14
N GLU A 140 10.04 5.86 -7.00
CA GLU A 140 10.96 4.89 -7.58
C GLU A 140 10.88 3.51 -6.90
N ALA A 141 10.78 3.47 -5.57
CA ALA A 141 10.56 2.23 -4.83
C ALA A 141 9.24 1.55 -5.20
N ASP A 142 8.19 2.35 -5.37
CA ASP A 142 6.88 1.91 -5.88
C ASP A 142 7.02 1.33 -7.29
N ARG A 143 7.67 2.03 -8.21
CA ARG A 143 7.93 1.52 -9.57
C ARG A 143 8.66 0.17 -9.53
N ARG A 144 9.65 0.01 -8.66
CA ARG A 144 10.39 -1.26 -8.48
C ARG A 144 9.55 -2.35 -7.82
N SER A 145 8.65 -2.03 -6.89
CA SER A 145 7.77 -3.04 -6.29
C SER A 145 6.81 -3.66 -7.29
N HIS A 146 6.54 -2.95 -8.38
CA HIS A 146 5.74 -3.42 -9.50
C HIS A 146 6.56 -4.18 -10.57
N GLN A 147 7.89 -4.26 -10.43
CA GLN A 147 8.79 -5.00 -11.31
C GLN A 147 9.35 -6.22 -10.57
N HIS A 148 8.57 -7.30 -10.52
CA HIS A 148 9.02 -8.53 -9.91
C HIS A 148 10.08 -9.23 -10.79
N PRO A 149 11.27 -9.60 -10.27
CA PRO A 149 12.34 -10.23 -11.04
C PRO A 149 11.89 -11.48 -11.81
N ASP A 150 10.97 -12.25 -11.22
CA ASP A 150 10.50 -13.53 -11.77
C ASP A 150 9.37 -13.41 -12.81
N VAL A 151 8.83 -12.20 -13.06
CA VAL A 151 7.73 -11.99 -14.03
C VAL A 151 8.20 -11.24 -15.26
N SER A 152 9.06 -10.24 -15.10
CA SER A 152 9.54 -9.40 -16.22
C SER A 152 10.93 -8.79 -16.00
N GLY A 153 11.66 -9.24 -14.98
CA GLY A 153 13.05 -8.83 -14.75
C GLY A 153 14.07 -9.59 -15.60
N PRO A 154 15.33 -9.13 -15.66
CA PRO A 154 16.41 -9.90 -16.24
C PRO A 154 16.56 -11.23 -15.49
N GLY A 155 16.22 -12.35 -16.13
CA GLY A 155 16.21 -13.68 -15.52
C GLY A 155 14.83 -14.29 -15.28
N ALA A 156 13.74 -13.55 -15.55
CA ALA A 156 12.40 -14.12 -15.62
C ALA A 156 12.40 -15.29 -16.62
N PRO A 157 11.88 -16.48 -16.24
CA PRO A 157 11.85 -17.61 -17.16
C PRO A 157 11.00 -17.24 -18.38
N GLU A 158 11.58 -17.28 -19.58
CA GLU A 158 10.83 -17.21 -20.83
C GLU A 158 10.00 -18.50 -20.98
N LEU A 159 8.93 -18.62 -20.21
CA LEU A 159 8.03 -19.77 -20.26
C LEU A 159 7.26 -19.73 -21.58
N THR A 160 7.55 -20.69 -22.45
CA THR A 160 6.78 -20.90 -23.67
C THR A 160 5.38 -21.41 -23.33
N PRO A 161 4.37 -21.21 -24.20
CA PRO A 161 3.02 -21.75 -23.97
C PRO A 161 2.98 -23.27 -23.74
N ALA A 162 3.96 -24.02 -24.24
CA ALA A 162 4.08 -25.46 -24.01
C ALA A 162 4.51 -25.78 -22.58
N GLU A 163 5.34 -24.94 -21.97
CA GLU A 163 5.85 -25.09 -20.61
C GLU A 163 4.83 -24.72 -19.53
N LEU A 164 3.71 -24.10 -19.92
CA LEU A 164 2.59 -23.78 -19.02
C LEU A 164 1.57 -24.93 -18.88
N LYS A 165 1.68 -25.98 -19.71
CA LYS A 165 0.70 -27.09 -19.76
C LYS A 165 1.05 -28.22 -18.79
N ARG A 166 0.02 -28.91 -18.30
CA ARG A 166 0.12 -30.06 -17.37
C ARG A 166 0.90 -29.73 -16.10
N ARG A 167 0.68 -28.53 -15.56
CA ARG A 167 1.36 -28.04 -14.36
C ARG A 167 0.47 -28.18 -13.13
N VAL A 168 1.13 -28.20 -11.97
CA VAL A 168 0.49 -28.01 -10.68
C VAL A 168 0.57 -26.52 -10.34
N TRP A 169 -0.56 -25.84 -10.36
CA TRP A 169 -0.63 -24.39 -10.12
C TRP A 169 -0.82 -24.12 -8.63
N VAL A 170 0.14 -23.44 -8.01
CA VAL A 170 0.21 -23.26 -6.56
C VAL A 170 -0.20 -21.84 -6.18
N THR A 171 -1.07 -21.70 -5.19
CA THR A 171 -1.40 -20.39 -4.61
C THR A 171 -1.68 -20.49 -3.12
N ARG A 172 -1.97 -19.36 -2.47
CA ARG A 172 -2.29 -19.34 -1.05
C ARG A 172 -3.71 -19.82 -0.79
N ARG A 173 -3.88 -20.55 0.32
CA ARG A 173 -5.19 -20.91 0.88
C ARG A 173 -6.09 -19.70 1.10
N HIS A 174 -7.39 -19.97 1.20
CA HIS A 174 -8.45 -18.96 1.32
C HIS A 174 -8.51 -18.07 0.07
N VAL A 175 -8.81 -18.70 -1.06
CA VAL A 175 -8.91 -18.02 -2.34
C VAL A 175 -10.06 -17.01 -2.33
N HIS A 176 -9.80 -15.89 -3.00
CA HIS A 176 -10.72 -14.78 -3.22
C HIS A 176 -10.76 -14.43 -4.72
N VAL A 177 -11.31 -13.26 -5.07
CA VAL A 177 -11.67 -12.90 -6.46
C VAL A 177 -10.54 -13.12 -7.47
N ASP A 178 -9.34 -12.60 -7.24
CA ASP A 178 -8.25 -12.70 -8.23
C ASP A 178 -7.73 -14.14 -8.38
N ARG A 179 -7.57 -14.89 -7.27
CA ARG A 179 -7.19 -16.31 -7.33
C ARG A 179 -8.23 -17.18 -8.03
N ILE A 180 -9.51 -16.94 -7.75
CA ILE A 180 -10.62 -17.67 -8.37
C ILE A 180 -10.64 -17.38 -9.87
N ALA A 181 -10.51 -16.10 -10.26
CA ALA A 181 -10.50 -15.69 -11.65
C ALA A 181 -9.27 -16.21 -12.40
N SER A 182 -8.09 -16.10 -11.79
CA SER A 182 -6.84 -16.62 -12.33
C SER A 182 -6.88 -18.13 -12.52
N ALA A 183 -7.39 -18.90 -11.54
CA ALA A 183 -7.56 -20.34 -11.67
C ALA A 183 -8.54 -20.73 -12.79
N TRP A 184 -9.64 -19.98 -12.96
CA TRP A 184 -10.57 -20.15 -14.07
C TRP A 184 -9.89 -19.88 -15.42
N LEU A 185 -9.16 -18.77 -15.55
CA LEU A 185 -8.42 -18.40 -16.76
C LEU A 185 -7.38 -19.47 -17.12
N ILE A 186 -6.61 -19.90 -16.12
CA ILE A 186 -5.60 -20.95 -16.27
C ILE A 186 -6.27 -22.21 -16.83
N ARG A 187 -7.27 -22.75 -16.15
CA ARG A 187 -7.92 -24.01 -16.56
C ARG A 187 -8.61 -23.90 -17.91
N ARG A 188 -9.14 -22.72 -18.28
CA ARG A 188 -9.94 -22.55 -19.49
C ARG A 188 -9.11 -22.24 -20.74
N PHE A 189 -8.06 -21.43 -20.62
CA PHE A 189 -7.31 -20.92 -21.78
C PHE A 189 -5.84 -21.34 -21.79
N ILE A 190 -5.23 -21.49 -20.61
CA ILE A 190 -3.77 -21.66 -20.49
C ILE A 190 -3.37 -23.11 -20.30
N ASP A 191 -4.04 -23.88 -19.46
CA ASP A 191 -3.73 -25.27 -19.13
C ASP A 191 -5.01 -26.05 -18.77
N PRO A 192 -5.67 -26.68 -19.76
CA PRO A 192 -6.89 -27.47 -19.54
C PRO A 192 -6.72 -28.67 -18.59
N GLU A 193 -5.48 -29.12 -18.39
CA GLU A 193 -5.15 -30.25 -17.51
C GLU A 193 -4.61 -29.76 -16.15
N ALA A 194 -4.70 -28.46 -15.84
CA ALA A 194 -4.19 -27.87 -14.61
C ALA A 194 -4.83 -28.47 -13.35
N SER A 195 -3.96 -28.85 -12.40
CA SER A 195 -4.32 -29.11 -11.01
C SER A 195 -3.90 -27.93 -10.13
N PHE A 196 -4.55 -27.77 -8.97
CA PHE A 196 -4.26 -26.66 -8.05
C PHE A 196 -3.80 -27.17 -6.69
N LYS A 197 -2.87 -26.45 -6.07
CA LYS A 197 -2.36 -26.73 -4.73
C LYS A 197 -2.40 -25.46 -3.88
N PHE A 198 -2.90 -25.58 -2.66
CA PHE A 198 -3.08 -24.44 -1.75
C PHE A 198 -2.14 -24.52 -0.55
N VAL A 199 -1.35 -23.48 -0.35
CA VAL A 199 -0.30 -23.39 0.69
C VAL A 199 -0.52 -22.20 1.63
N GLU A 200 0.19 -22.14 2.75
CA GLU A 200 0.10 -21.03 3.72
C GLU A 200 0.82 -19.75 3.26
N GLY A 201 1.71 -19.84 2.26
CA GLY A 201 2.17 -18.70 1.46
C GLY A 201 3.54 -18.11 1.75
N LYS A 202 4.15 -18.30 2.93
CA LYS A 202 5.50 -17.78 3.22
C LYS A 202 6.57 -18.86 3.06
N GLY A 203 7.58 -18.57 2.23
CA GLY A 203 8.77 -19.43 2.07
C GLY A 203 8.49 -20.76 1.38
N TYR A 204 7.39 -20.85 0.63
CA TYR A 204 7.10 -22.04 -0.17
C TYR A 204 8.04 -22.09 -1.39
N VAL A 205 8.79 -23.19 -1.49
CA VAL A 205 9.65 -23.46 -2.65
C VAL A 205 8.90 -24.44 -3.56
N PRO A 206 8.65 -24.08 -4.83
CA PRO A 206 7.92 -24.95 -5.76
C PRO A 206 8.75 -26.17 -6.17
N GLU A 207 8.06 -27.28 -6.39
CA GLU A 207 8.63 -28.45 -7.08
C GLU A 207 8.82 -28.14 -8.59
N PRO A 208 9.66 -28.90 -9.33
CA PRO A 208 9.96 -28.58 -10.74
C PRO A 208 8.77 -28.55 -11.70
N ASP A 209 7.67 -29.21 -11.34
CA ASP A 209 6.41 -29.26 -12.10
C ASP A 209 5.34 -28.26 -11.60
N GLU A 210 5.69 -27.45 -10.59
CA GLU A 210 4.81 -26.45 -10.01
C GLU A 210 5.05 -25.04 -10.55
N LEU A 211 3.97 -24.29 -10.74
CA LEU A 211 3.99 -22.87 -11.07
C LEU A 211 3.14 -22.11 -10.05
N ARG A 212 3.68 -21.06 -9.43
CA ARG A 212 2.96 -20.29 -8.43
C ARG A 212 2.23 -19.12 -9.09
N PHE A 213 1.07 -18.76 -8.53
CA PHE A 213 0.34 -17.57 -8.93
C PHE A 213 -0.34 -16.87 -7.75
N ASP A 214 -0.57 -15.56 -7.86
CA ASP A 214 -1.16 -14.67 -6.84
C ASP A 214 -0.63 -14.91 -5.42
N MET A 215 0.69 -14.96 -5.31
CA MET A 215 1.38 -14.97 -4.02
C MET A 215 2.72 -14.24 -4.13
N ALA A 216 3.33 -13.95 -2.98
CA ALA A 216 4.66 -13.39 -2.96
C ALA A 216 5.65 -14.36 -3.64
N ASP A 217 6.58 -13.81 -4.40
CA ASP A 217 7.62 -14.55 -5.13
C ASP A 217 7.07 -15.52 -6.20
N ALA A 218 5.82 -15.35 -6.65
CA ALA A 218 5.21 -16.19 -7.68
C ALA A 218 5.63 -15.81 -9.10
N GLU A 219 5.69 -16.81 -9.98
CA GLU A 219 5.95 -16.63 -11.42
C GLU A 219 4.83 -15.83 -12.10
N PHE A 220 3.61 -15.87 -11.57
CA PHE A 220 2.47 -15.09 -12.06
C PHE A 220 1.79 -14.33 -10.93
N THR A 221 2.16 -13.05 -10.75
CA THR A 221 1.62 -12.21 -9.68
C THR A 221 1.25 -10.83 -10.22
N HIS A 222 0.87 -9.91 -9.34
CA HIS A 222 0.62 -8.53 -9.72
C HIS A 222 1.85 -7.91 -10.38
N GLU A 223 1.65 -7.20 -11.48
CA GLU A 223 2.74 -6.57 -12.23
C GLU A 223 2.28 -5.19 -12.74
N GLY A 224 3.04 -4.14 -12.45
CA GLY A 224 2.59 -2.80 -12.79
C GLY A 224 1.27 -2.46 -12.09
N ASP A 225 0.34 -1.95 -12.88
CA ASP A 225 -1.04 -1.67 -12.50
C ASP A 225 -1.98 -2.86 -12.77
N ARG A 226 -1.47 -4.10 -12.87
CA ARG A 226 -2.28 -5.28 -13.17
C ARG A 226 -2.40 -6.20 -11.96
N CYS A 227 -3.61 -6.70 -11.71
CA CYS A 227 -3.82 -7.85 -10.82
C CYS A 227 -3.28 -9.14 -11.47
N SER A 228 -3.21 -10.25 -10.74
CA SER A 228 -2.62 -11.50 -11.26
C SER A 228 -3.38 -12.02 -12.48
N PHE A 229 -4.71 -11.90 -12.51
CA PHE A 229 -5.53 -12.23 -13.66
C PHE A 229 -5.12 -11.44 -14.91
N GLU A 230 -4.96 -10.12 -14.80
CA GLU A 230 -4.55 -9.25 -15.90
C GLU A 230 -3.13 -9.55 -16.36
N THR A 231 -2.21 -9.84 -15.43
CA THR A 231 -0.84 -10.28 -15.75
C THR A 231 -0.86 -11.59 -16.56
N LEU A 232 -1.67 -12.58 -16.16
CA LEU A 232 -1.82 -13.84 -16.90
C LEU A 232 -2.38 -13.61 -18.31
N VAL A 233 -3.41 -12.77 -18.47
CA VAL A 233 -3.96 -12.42 -19.78
C VAL A 233 -2.90 -11.78 -20.67
N PHE A 234 -2.11 -10.85 -20.13
CA PHE A 234 -1.06 -10.15 -20.86
C PHE A 234 0.07 -11.08 -21.30
N LEU A 235 0.62 -11.88 -20.38
CA LEU A 235 1.77 -12.75 -20.66
C LEU A 235 1.43 -13.91 -21.60
N THR A 236 0.17 -14.33 -21.62
CA THR A 236 -0.28 -15.43 -22.50
C THR A 236 -0.85 -14.98 -23.84
N GLY A 237 -0.80 -13.68 -24.16
CA GLY A 237 -1.22 -13.15 -25.46
C GLY A 237 -2.74 -13.16 -25.66
N LEU A 238 -3.52 -13.10 -24.58
CA LEU A 238 -4.98 -13.17 -24.58
C LEU A 238 -5.66 -11.78 -24.55
N GLU A 239 -4.88 -10.70 -24.61
CA GLU A 239 -5.35 -9.31 -24.44
C GLU A 239 -6.31 -8.82 -25.54
N THR A 240 -6.34 -9.52 -26.68
CA THR A 240 -7.23 -9.19 -27.80
C THR A 240 -8.66 -9.67 -27.57
N ASP A 241 -8.89 -10.53 -26.57
CA ASP A 241 -10.23 -10.99 -26.21
C ASP A 241 -10.97 -9.92 -25.39
N PRO A 242 -12.09 -9.37 -25.90
CA PRO A 242 -12.82 -8.31 -25.21
C PRO A 242 -13.57 -8.80 -23.97
N ALA A 243 -13.95 -10.07 -23.90
CA ALA A 243 -14.61 -10.63 -22.73
C ALA A 243 -13.61 -10.84 -21.60
N LEU A 244 -12.38 -11.27 -21.92
CA LEU A 244 -11.29 -11.32 -20.93
C LEU A 244 -10.89 -9.92 -20.46
N ARG A 245 -10.88 -8.91 -21.33
CA ARG A 245 -10.64 -7.53 -20.92
C ARG A 245 -11.70 -7.03 -19.95
N ALA A 246 -12.99 -7.21 -20.27
CA ALA A 246 -14.08 -6.80 -19.40
C ALA A 246 -14.05 -7.51 -18.03
N LEU A 247 -13.70 -8.80 -18.01
CA LEU A 247 -13.48 -9.53 -16.76
C LEU A 247 -12.26 -9.02 -16.00
N GLY A 248 -11.16 -8.72 -16.68
CA GLY A 248 -9.95 -8.17 -16.08
C GLY A 248 -10.21 -6.86 -15.36
N GLU A 249 -10.95 -5.94 -15.99
CA GLU A 249 -11.36 -4.67 -15.38
C GLU A 249 -12.20 -4.87 -14.10
N ILE A 250 -13.11 -5.85 -14.09
CA ILE A 250 -13.90 -6.18 -12.88
C ILE A 250 -13.02 -6.76 -11.79
N VAL A 251 -12.15 -7.72 -12.12
CA VAL A 251 -11.27 -8.37 -11.15
C VAL A 251 -10.32 -7.34 -10.55
N HIS A 252 -9.76 -6.45 -11.37
CA HIS A 252 -8.91 -5.34 -10.95
C HIS A 252 -9.59 -4.46 -9.89
N ASP A 253 -10.80 -3.95 -10.20
CA ASP A 253 -11.54 -3.10 -9.26
C ASP A 253 -11.84 -3.82 -7.93
N LEU A 254 -12.06 -5.14 -7.96
CA LEU A 254 -12.38 -5.93 -6.77
C LEU A 254 -11.16 -6.32 -5.95
N ASP A 255 -10.00 -6.45 -6.59
CA ASP A 255 -8.78 -6.94 -5.94
C ASP A 255 -7.85 -5.80 -5.50
N ILE A 256 -7.63 -4.80 -6.36
CA ILE A 256 -6.78 -3.64 -6.09
C ILE A 256 -7.56 -2.54 -5.35
N ALA A 257 -8.89 -2.47 -5.57
CA ALA A 257 -9.79 -1.51 -4.94
C ALA A 257 -9.41 -0.03 -5.16
N ASP A 258 -8.89 0.30 -6.35
CA ASP A 258 -8.54 1.68 -6.75
C ASP A 258 -9.67 2.40 -7.51
N ALA A 259 -10.78 1.70 -7.79
CA ALA A 259 -11.95 2.20 -8.52
C ALA A 259 -11.60 2.80 -9.89
N ARG A 260 -10.69 2.16 -10.62
CA ARG A 260 -10.21 2.65 -11.91
C ARG A 260 -11.22 2.49 -13.04
N PHE A 261 -11.94 1.37 -13.11
CA PHE A 261 -12.77 1.03 -14.27
C PHE A 261 -14.27 1.21 -14.00
N GLU A 262 -14.72 0.94 -12.78
CA GLU A 262 -16.08 1.18 -12.28
C GLU A 262 -17.17 0.57 -13.17
N ARG A 263 -16.97 -0.66 -13.65
CA ARG A 263 -17.97 -1.33 -14.50
C ARG A 263 -19.29 -1.56 -13.74
N PRO A 264 -20.45 -1.45 -14.42
CA PRO A 264 -21.76 -1.61 -13.77
C PRO A 264 -21.98 -3.03 -13.24
N GLU A 265 -21.30 -4.03 -13.81
CA GLU A 265 -21.36 -5.42 -13.34
C GLU A 265 -20.56 -5.68 -12.04
N THR A 266 -19.58 -4.82 -11.71
CA THR A 266 -18.63 -5.01 -10.60
C THR A 266 -19.30 -5.27 -9.25
N PRO A 267 -20.32 -4.50 -8.81
CA PRO A 267 -20.99 -4.76 -7.53
C PRO A 267 -21.68 -6.13 -7.47
N GLY A 268 -22.23 -6.59 -8.62
CA GLY A 268 -22.88 -7.90 -8.72
C GLY A 268 -21.88 -9.04 -8.60
N VAL A 269 -20.73 -8.93 -9.28
CA VAL A 269 -19.64 -9.90 -9.18
C VAL A 269 -19.07 -9.93 -7.76
N SER A 270 -18.89 -8.76 -7.13
CA SER A 270 -18.45 -8.64 -5.73
C SER A 270 -19.34 -9.45 -4.78
N ALA A 271 -20.66 -9.22 -4.83
CA ALA A 271 -21.62 -9.90 -3.97
C ALA A 271 -21.64 -11.42 -4.21
N LEU A 272 -21.49 -11.85 -5.47
CA LEU A 272 -21.46 -13.26 -5.83
C LEU A 272 -20.21 -13.97 -5.28
N ILE A 273 -19.02 -13.39 -5.48
CA ILE A 273 -17.77 -13.96 -4.97
C ILE A 273 -17.77 -13.98 -3.44
N ALA A 274 -18.26 -12.91 -2.80
CA ALA A 274 -18.41 -12.87 -1.35
C ALA A 274 -19.34 -13.99 -0.85
N GLY A 275 -20.46 -14.24 -1.53
CA GLY A 275 -21.37 -15.34 -1.21
C GLY A 275 -20.75 -16.72 -1.37
N ILE A 276 -19.91 -16.92 -2.41
CA ILE A 276 -19.16 -18.16 -2.60
C ILE A 276 -18.18 -18.39 -1.43
N CYS A 277 -17.40 -17.36 -1.08
CA CYS A 277 -16.41 -17.44 0.00
C CYS A 277 -17.08 -17.68 1.37
N ALA A 278 -18.25 -17.07 1.61
CA ALA A 278 -19.00 -17.27 2.85
C ALA A 278 -19.68 -18.65 2.93
N GLY A 279 -19.89 -19.31 1.79
CA GLY A 279 -20.62 -20.58 1.71
C GLY A 279 -19.77 -21.84 1.93
N THR A 280 -18.44 -21.74 1.85
CA THR A 280 -17.51 -22.86 2.03
C THR A 280 -16.09 -22.36 2.31
N ASP A 281 -15.33 -23.11 3.10
CA ASP A 281 -13.90 -22.88 3.33
C ASP A 281 -13.00 -23.74 2.41
N ASP A 282 -13.60 -24.59 1.58
CA ASP A 282 -12.89 -25.41 0.61
C ASP A 282 -12.51 -24.59 -0.64
N ASP A 283 -11.21 -24.38 -0.85
CA ASP A 283 -10.68 -23.58 -1.94
C ASP A 283 -10.95 -24.20 -3.34
N GLU A 284 -10.98 -25.54 -3.46
CA GLU A 284 -11.33 -26.19 -4.72
C GLU A 284 -12.80 -25.93 -5.06
N GLU A 285 -13.67 -26.00 -4.05
CA GLU A 285 -15.09 -25.72 -4.22
C GLU A 285 -15.35 -24.24 -4.56
N ARG A 286 -14.62 -23.32 -3.93
CA ARG A 286 -14.68 -21.88 -4.29
C ARG A 286 -14.32 -21.65 -5.74
N ILE A 287 -13.22 -22.26 -6.21
CA ILE A 287 -12.80 -22.17 -7.63
C ILE A 287 -13.87 -22.77 -8.54
N ALA A 288 -14.43 -23.94 -8.22
CA ALA A 288 -15.43 -24.59 -9.07
C ALA A 288 -16.71 -23.74 -9.22
N ARG A 289 -17.23 -23.22 -8.09
CA ARG A 289 -18.42 -22.35 -8.08
C ARG A 289 -18.16 -21.01 -8.78
N GLY A 290 -17.00 -20.41 -8.51
CA GLY A 290 -16.56 -19.16 -9.14
C GLY A 290 -16.35 -19.30 -10.64
N SER A 291 -15.72 -20.40 -11.08
CA SER A 291 -15.51 -20.73 -12.50
C SER A 291 -16.83 -20.80 -13.26
N THR A 292 -17.85 -21.44 -12.66
CA THR A 292 -19.18 -21.53 -13.26
C THR A 292 -19.81 -20.13 -13.45
N ALA A 293 -19.64 -19.24 -12.48
CA ALA A 293 -20.11 -17.86 -12.61
C ALA A 293 -19.34 -17.08 -13.68
N LEU A 294 -18.02 -17.19 -13.69
CA LEU A 294 -17.15 -16.52 -14.66
C LEU A 294 -17.41 -16.98 -16.09
N ASP A 295 -17.75 -18.26 -16.31
CA ASP A 295 -18.22 -18.74 -17.62
C ASP A 295 -19.46 -17.98 -18.10
N GLY A 296 -20.40 -17.69 -17.19
CA GLY A 296 -21.59 -16.90 -17.50
C GLY A 296 -21.27 -15.46 -17.88
N PHE A 297 -20.39 -14.79 -17.11
CA PHE A 297 -19.95 -13.43 -17.42
C PHE A 297 -19.13 -13.37 -18.70
N TYR A 298 -18.23 -14.32 -18.92
CA TYR A 298 -17.47 -14.43 -20.16
C TYR A 298 -18.41 -14.56 -21.37
N ALA A 299 -19.41 -15.44 -21.30
CA ALA A 299 -20.41 -15.59 -22.35
C ALA A 299 -21.24 -14.30 -22.56
N HIS A 300 -21.60 -13.59 -21.48
CA HIS A 300 -22.30 -12.31 -21.54
C HIS A 300 -21.49 -11.25 -22.29
N PHE A 301 -20.21 -11.06 -21.93
CA PHE A 301 -19.35 -10.08 -22.57
C PHE A 301 -18.95 -10.46 -24.00
N THR A 302 -18.88 -11.76 -24.30
CA THR A 302 -18.64 -12.24 -25.68
C THR A 302 -19.79 -11.87 -26.60
N ARG A 303 -21.05 -12.04 -26.16
CA ARG A 303 -22.25 -11.82 -26.99
C ARG A 303 -22.58 -10.35 -27.19
N ARG A 304 -22.26 -9.47 -26.23
CA ARG A 304 -22.48 -8.02 -26.35
C ARG A 304 -21.58 -7.33 -27.37
N LYS A 305 -20.70 -8.07 -28.07
CA LYS A 305 -19.92 -7.59 -29.20
C LYS A 305 -20.75 -7.54 -30.51
N GLU A 306 -21.95 -8.12 -30.53
CA GLU A 306 -22.83 -8.18 -31.71
C GLU A 306 -23.92 -7.08 -31.75
N ASP A 307 -23.96 -6.18 -30.74
CA ASP A 307 -24.83 -4.99 -30.69
C ASP A 307 -24.01 -3.70 -30.83
#